data_AF-A0A9P1CNC7-F1
#
_entry.id   AF-A0A9P1CNC7-F1
#
_cell.length_a   1.000
_cell.length_b   1.000
_cell.length_c   1.000
_cell.angle_alpha   90.00
_cell.angle_beta   90.00
_cell.angle_gamma   90.00
#
_symmetry.space_group_name_H-M   'P 1'
#
loop_
_entity.id
_entity.type
_entity.pdbx_description
1 polymer ?
#
loop_
_entity_poly.entity_id
_entity_poly.type
_entity_poly.pdbx_seq_one_letter_code
_entity_poly.pdbx_strand_id
1 'polypeptide(L)'
;MNVGANCLKQDLYDIYVKNTFLVFEVESDHDGGKIHRGRRAVSCPGFSRSTVSPTGSSIEKNNVVETTASTMASWGRSDGDGDFGSRSSEDLEAEVTEAQSPASAATAGEKENLELHKKINRQLSAGSTPARILFVVERNLSVMNGINLSTAFHRLGCCSQKLQGRQVKVLMSMVELAERKAHDELQMHDGTLPANCCTIIAWSCAMLKVFSGPLFSALIAVVAKSARACEVYEVSNLLWACVQYQKPGDQKCLNVDFFLVKPFLGDYL
;
A
#
# COMPACT_ATOMS: atom_id res chain seq x y z
N MET A 1 -45.45 21.07 -8.21
CA MET A 1 -44.56 20.39 -7.23
C MET A 1 -43.15 20.83 -7.53
N ASN A 2 -42.58 21.73 -6.72
CA ASN A 2 -41.20 22.20 -6.86
C ASN A 2 -40.29 21.21 -6.14
N VAL A 3 -39.56 20.38 -6.89
CA VAL A 3 -38.51 19.54 -6.33
C VAL A 3 -37.32 20.46 -6.07
N GLY A 4 -37.16 20.87 -4.82
CA GLY A 4 -36.03 21.70 -4.39
C GLY A 4 -34.72 20.98 -4.69
N ALA A 5 -33.87 21.59 -5.52
CA ALA A 5 -32.50 21.15 -5.70
C ALA A 5 -31.78 21.32 -4.36
N ASN A 6 -31.61 20.22 -3.63
CA ASN A 6 -30.70 20.17 -2.48
C ASN A 6 -29.28 20.35 -3.02
N CYS A 7 -28.84 21.60 -3.08
CA CYS A 7 -27.46 21.96 -3.36
C CYS A 7 -26.65 21.49 -2.14
N LEU A 8 -26.08 20.29 -2.22
CA LEU A 8 -25.17 19.76 -1.21
C LEU A 8 -23.97 20.73 -1.12
N LYS A 9 -23.96 21.59 -0.10
CA LYS A 9 -22.78 22.41 0.24
C LYS A 9 -21.59 21.46 0.36
N GLN A 10 -20.58 21.67 -0.47
CA GLN A 10 -19.38 20.85 -0.44
C GLN A 10 -18.39 21.53 0.49
N ASP A 11 -18.04 20.89 1.60
CA ASP A 11 -16.89 21.31 2.40
C ASP A 11 -15.62 21.13 1.53
N LEU A 12 -14.92 22.23 1.28
CA LEU A 12 -13.59 22.20 0.69
C LEU A 12 -12.58 21.98 1.81
N TYR A 13 -11.66 21.04 1.56
CA TYR A 13 -10.55 20.74 2.46
C TYR A 13 -9.26 21.21 1.80
N ASP A 14 -8.52 22.09 2.46
CA ASP A 14 -7.14 22.38 2.06
C ASP A 14 -6.22 21.37 2.74
N ILE A 15 -5.57 20.51 1.94
CA ILE A 15 -4.61 19.53 2.42
C ILE A 15 -3.22 19.98 2.03
N TYR A 16 -2.36 20.16 3.01
CA TYR A 16 -0.95 20.46 2.77
C TYR A 16 -0.04 19.72 3.75
N VAL A 17 1.18 19.45 3.31
CA VAL A 17 2.20 18.79 4.13
C VAL A 17 3.07 19.86 4.80
N LYS A 18 3.10 19.87 6.14
CA LYS A 18 3.97 20.77 6.92
C LYS A 18 4.77 19.98 7.94
N ASN A 19 6.10 20.07 7.90
CA ASN A 19 6.99 19.47 8.90
C ASN A 19 6.67 18.01 9.24
N THR A 20 6.41 17.17 8.22
CA THR A 20 6.03 15.74 8.32
C THR A 20 4.60 15.43 8.77
N PHE A 21 3.76 16.46 8.93
CA PHE A 21 2.33 16.31 9.19
C PHE A 21 1.53 16.57 7.92
N LEU A 22 0.46 15.78 7.73
CA LEU A 22 -0.64 16.18 6.87
C LEU A 22 -1.54 17.10 7.67
N VAL A 23 -1.66 18.34 7.22
CA VAL A 23 -2.56 19.32 7.81
C VAL A 23 -3.79 19.42 6.95
N PHE A 24 -4.95 19.24 7.59
CA PHE A 24 -6.27 19.38 7.00
C PHE A 24 -6.86 20.66 7.55
N GLU A 25 -7.11 21.63 6.67
CA GLU A 25 -7.87 22.83 6.98
C GLU A 25 -9.26 22.70 6.37
N VAL A 26 -10.29 22.88 7.20
CA VAL A 26 -11.70 22.82 6.79
C VAL A 26 -12.24 24.23 6.88
N GLU A 27 -12.80 24.74 5.77
CA GLU A 27 -13.67 25.90 5.78
C GLU A 27 -15.12 25.43 5.65
N SER A 28 -15.85 25.46 6.76
CA SER A 28 -17.29 25.14 6.77
C SER A 28 -18.11 26.43 6.81
N ASP A 29 -18.98 26.61 5.82
CA ASP A 29 -19.84 27.79 5.69
C ASP A 29 -21.22 27.50 6.33
N HIS A 30 -21.34 27.81 7.62
CA HIS A 30 -22.60 27.68 8.33
C HIS A 30 -23.57 28.83 7.97
N ASP A 31 -24.88 28.54 7.97
CA ASP A 31 -26.01 29.40 7.54
C ASP A 31 -26.18 30.75 8.28
N GLY A 32 -25.16 31.23 8.98
CA GLY A 32 -25.10 32.55 9.63
C GLY A 32 -23.94 33.43 9.18
N GLY A 33 -23.25 33.12 8.07
CA GLY A 33 -22.17 33.93 7.51
C GLY A 33 -20.87 33.95 8.33
N LYS A 34 -20.73 33.06 9.32
CA LYS A 34 -19.49 32.86 10.07
C LYS A 34 -18.75 31.65 9.52
N ILE A 35 -17.63 31.91 8.84
CA ILE A 35 -16.70 30.89 8.38
C ILE A 35 -15.95 30.35 9.60
N HIS A 36 -16.13 29.06 9.89
CA HIS A 36 -15.34 28.36 10.90
C HIS A 36 -14.16 27.65 10.21
N ARG A 37 -12.93 27.97 10.64
CA ARG A 37 -11.72 27.28 10.22
C ARG A 37 -11.32 26.23 11.25
N GLY A 38 -11.49 24.96 10.90
CA GLY A 38 -10.96 23.83 11.68
C GLY A 38 -9.58 23.44 11.15
N ARG A 39 -8.59 23.23 12.03
CA ARG A 39 -7.28 22.68 11.65
C ARG A 39 -7.04 21.37 12.39
N ARG A 40 -6.81 20.27 11.66
CA ARG A 40 -6.31 19.01 12.21
C ARG A 40 -4.97 18.65 11.58
N ALA A 41 -4.07 18.05 12.35
CA ALA A 41 -2.78 17.59 11.87
C ALA A 41 -2.61 16.11 12.22
N VAL A 42 -2.24 15.31 11.22
CA VAL A 42 -1.95 13.87 11.40
C VAL A 42 -0.45 13.67 11.22
N SER A 43 0.19 13.05 12.21
CA SER A 43 1.61 12.71 12.15
C SER A 43 1.79 11.49 11.24
N CYS A 44 2.71 11.55 10.29
CA CYS A 44 3.07 10.41 9.46
C CYS A 44 4.15 9.56 10.18
N PRO A 45 3.86 8.32 10.65
CA PRO A 45 4.76 7.55 11.50
C PRO A 45 6.10 7.19 10.84
N GLY A 46 6.15 7.13 9.50
CA GLY A 46 7.37 6.82 8.74
C GLY A 46 8.42 7.93 8.69
N PHE A 47 8.16 9.09 9.30
CA PHE A 47 9.00 10.29 9.16
C PHE A 47 10.01 10.55 10.27
N SER A 48 10.03 9.71 11.31
CA SER A 48 11.06 9.77 12.35
C SER A 48 12.40 9.29 11.76
N ARG A 49 13.05 10.13 10.95
CA ARG A 49 14.50 10.01 10.74
C ARG A 49 15.11 10.16 12.13
N SER A 50 15.73 9.11 12.64
CA SER A 50 16.64 9.22 13.77
C SER A 50 17.64 10.32 13.44
N THR A 51 17.46 11.48 14.06
CA THR A 51 18.46 12.55 14.04
C THR A 51 19.62 12.02 14.85
N VAL A 52 20.58 11.38 14.18
CA VAL A 52 21.85 11.01 14.79
C VAL A 52 22.55 12.32 15.10
N SER A 53 22.55 12.69 16.37
CA SER A 53 23.34 13.81 16.88
C SER A 53 24.82 13.56 16.55
N PRO A 54 25.54 14.53 15.97
CA PRO A 54 26.96 14.39 15.70
C PRO A 54 27.72 14.64 17.01
N THR A 55 27.85 13.61 17.84
CA THR A 55 28.81 13.60 18.95
C THR A 55 29.84 12.50 18.68
N GLY A 56 31.09 12.92 18.57
CA GLY A 56 32.20 12.07 18.17
C GLY A 56 32.57 10.99 19.18
N SER A 57 33.34 10.03 18.66
CA SER A 57 34.26 9.15 19.39
C SER A 57 33.64 8.20 20.43
N SER A 58 33.32 6.97 20.02
CA SER A 58 34.10 5.78 20.41
C SER A 58 33.50 4.52 19.79
N ILE A 59 34.37 3.55 19.54
CA ILE A 59 34.07 2.23 19.01
C ILE A 59 33.18 1.49 20.02
N GLU A 60 31.90 1.31 19.71
CA GLU A 60 31.06 0.30 20.35
C GLU A 60 30.24 -0.44 19.30
N LYS A 61 30.23 -1.77 19.44
CA LYS A 61 29.63 -2.72 18.52
C LYS A 61 28.11 -2.60 18.62
N ASN A 62 27.49 -2.06 17.57
CA ASN A 62 26.04 -1.89 17.49
C ASN A 62 25.30 -3.23 17.35
N ASN A 63 24.56 -3.61 18.39
CA ASN A 63 23.31 -4.35 18.23
C ASN A 63 22.22 -3.33 17.89
N VAL A 64 21.90 -3.18 16.60
CA VAL A 64 20.74 -2.42 16.15
C VAL A 64 19.53 -3.34 16.25
N VAL A 65 18.62 -3.01 17.17
CA VAL A 65 17.32 -3.66 17.31
C VAL A 65 16.43 -3.25 16.13
N GLU A 66 16.03 -4.25 15.36
CA GLU A 66 15.28 -4.19 14.10
C GLU A 66 13.77 -4.15 14.40
N THR A 67 13.26 -3.01 14.88
CA THR A 67 11.85 -2.91 15.36
C THR A 67 10.81 -2.70 14.27
N THR A 68 11.18 -2.38 13.02
CA THR A 68 10.19 -2.11 11.94
C THR A 68 9.96 -3.28 10.99
N ALA A 69 10.81 -4.31 11.01
CA ALA A 69 10.58 -5.54 10.24
C ALA A 69 9.61 -6.52 10.93
N SER A 70 9.44 -6.41 12.26
CA SER A 70 8.55 -7.31 13.03
C SER A 70 7.06 -7.08 12.78
N THR A 71 6.63 -5.85 12.46
CA THR A 71 5.20 -5.59 12.23
C THR A 71 4.68 -6.24 10.94
N MET A 72 5.51 -6.35 9.89
CA MET A 72 5.11 -6.99 8.63
C MET A 72 5.19 -8.52 8.66
N ALA A 73 5.96 -9.13 9.58
CA ALA A 73 6.01 -10.57 9.77
C ALA A 73 4.75 -11.13 10.48
N SER A 74 3.94 -10.26 11.09
CA SER A 74 2.67 -10.62 11.76
C SER A 74 1.48 -10.71 10.81
N TRP A 75 1.62 -10.37 9.52
CA TRP A 75 0.49 -10.18 8.59
C TRP A 75 0.03 -11.47 7.86
N GLY A 76 0.28 -12.64 8.44
CA GLY A 76 -0.02 -13.94 7.83
C GLY A 76 -0.59 -15.02 8.75
N ARG A 77 -1.04 -14.68 9.96
CA ARG A 77 -1.72 -15.62 10.86
C ARG A 77 -3.09 -15.07 11.24
N SER A 78 -4.12 -15.48 10.51
CA SER A 78 -5.44 -15.70 11.10
C SER A 78 -5.50 -17.19 11.49
N ASP A 79 -4.87 -17.52 12.63
CA ASP A 79 -5.11 -18.81 13.29
C ASP A 79 -6.40 -18.63 14.10
N GLY A 80 -7.54 -18.78 13.41
CA GLY A 80 -8.86 -18.90 14.03
C GLY A 80 -9.07 -20.33 14.49
N ASP A 81 -8.43 -20.73 15.59
CA ASP A 81 -8.71 -21.98 16.28
C ASP A 81 -10.07 -21.86 16.99
N GLY A 82 -11.13 -22.11 16.22
CA GLY A 82 -12.46 -22.39 16.74
C GLY A 82 -12.52 -23.84 17.24
N ASP A 83 -12.29 -24.01 18.54
CA ASP A 83 -12.55 -25.24 19.29
C ASP A 83 -14.04 -25.61 19.19
N PHE A 84 -14.37 -26.63 18.39
CA PHE A 84 -15.74 -27.12 18.21
C PHE A 84 -15.86 -28.55 18.75
N GLY A 85 -16.42 -28.62 19.95
CA GLY A 85 -17.31 -29.66 20.47
C GLY A 85 -17.13 -31.10 19.98
N SER A 86 -16.53 -31.92 20.84
CA SER A 86 -16.59 -33.39 20.78
C SER A 86 -18.04 -33.89 20.75
N ARG A 87 -18.39 -34.66 19.71
CA ARG A 87 -19.57 -35.54 19.68
C ARG A 87 -19.12 -36.95 19.30
N SER A 88 -19.51 -37.90 20.15
CA SER A 88 -19.24 -39.33 20.07
C SER A 88 -19.86 -39.95 18.82
N SER A 89 -19.06 -40.79 18.15
CA SER A 89 -19.41 -41.58 16.98
C SER A 89 -19.81 -42.99 17.43
N GLU A 90 -21.00 -43.43 17.05
CA GLU A 90 -21.37 -44.85 17.00
C GLU A 90 -21.46 -45.27 15.52
N ASP A 91 -20.66 -46.30 15.22
CA ASP A 91 -20.74 -47.34 14.21
C ASP A 91 -21.79 -47.24 13.10
N LEU A 92 -21.30 -47.28 11.85
CA LEU A 92 -21.93 -47.98 10.72
C LEU A 92 -20.90 -48.10 9.58
N GLU A 93 -20.30 -49.28 9.45
CA GLU A 93 -19.46 -49.66 8.31
C GLU A 93 -20.33 -49.89 7.08
N ALA A 94 -20.20 -49.02 6.08
CA ALA A 94 -20.68 -49.26 4.72
C ALA A 94 -19.50 -49.10 3.76
N GLU A 95 -19.15 -50.19 3.09
CA GLU A 95 -18.12 -50.29 2.07
C GLU A 95 -18.54 -49.50 0.83
N VAL A 96 -18.06 -48.26 0.73
CA VAL A 96 -18.25 -47.38 -0.42
C VAL A 96 -17.03 -47.48 -1.33
N THR A 97 -17.23 -48.00 -2.53
CA THR A 97 -16.26 -48.00 -3.62
C THR A 97 -15.77 -46.57 -3.93
N GLU A 98 -14.49 -46.36 -3.68
CA GLU A 98 -13.77 -45.09 -3.74
C GLU A 98 -13.57 -44.64 -5.21
N ALA A 99 -14.48 -43.79 -5.69
CA ALA A 99 -14.27 -43.05 -6.93
C ALA A 99 -13.23 -41.95 -6.68
N GLN A 100 -12.02 -42.13 -7.23
CA GLN A 100 -10.94 -41.14 -7.19
C GLN A 100 -11.42 -39.80 -7.76
N SER A 101 -11.70 -38.87 -6.86
CA SER A 101 -12.28 -37.57 -7.16
C SER A 101 -11.20 -36.58 -7.65
N PRO A 102 -11.43 -35.80 -8.73
CA PRO A 102 -10.44 -34.90 -9.34
C PRO A 102 -10.00 -33.70 -8.48
N ALA A 103 -10.46 -33.59 -7.23
CA ALA A 103 -10.14 -32.49 -6.31
C ALA A 103 -8.65 -32.45 -5.86
N SER A 104 -7.89 -33.53 -6.04
CA SER A 104 -6.49 -33.61 -5.57
C SER A 104 -5.49 -32.81 -6.41
N ALA A 105 -5.78 -32.48 -7.67
CA ALA A 105 -4.79 -31.86 -8.56
C ALA A 105 -4.73 -30.33 -8.44
N ALA A 106 -5.87 -29.68 -8.15
CA ALA A 106 -5.94 -28.21 -8.04
C ALA A 106 -5.11 -27.65 -6.87
N THR A 107 -5.06 -28.39 -5.76
CA THR A 107 -4.35 -27.96 -4.54
C THR A 107 -2.81 -28.00 -4.68
N ALA A 108 -2.28 -28.85 -5.58
CA ALA A 108 -0.85 -28.97 -5.80
C ALA A 108 -0.27 -27.71 -6.47
N GLY A 109 -0.96 -27.17 -7.48
CA GLY A 109 -0.53 -25.96 -8.20
C GLY A 109 -0.54 -24.71 -7.34
N GLU A 110 -1.56 -24.53 -6.49
CA GLU A 110 -1.66 -23.41 -5.56
C GLU A 110 -0.52 -23.41 -4.53
N LYS A 111 -0.17 -24.59 -4.02
CA LYS A 111 0.93 -24.75 -3.06
C LYS A 111 2.29 -24.40 -3.69
N GLU A 112 2.54 -24.86 -4.91
CA GLU A 112 3.78 -24.52 -5.63
C GLU A 112 3.88 -23.00 -5.87
N ASN A 113 2.78 -22.37 -6.29
CA ASN A 113 2.69 -20.94 -6.50
C ASN A 113 2.95 -20.15 -5.20
N LEU A 114 2.34 -20.58 -4.09
CA LEU A 114 2.58 -19.99 -2.78
C LEU A 114 4.05 -20.07 -2.35
N GLU A 115 4.69 -21.23 -2.53
CA GLU A 115 6.12 -21.40 -2.20
C GLU A 115 7.04 -20.56 -3.10
N LEU A 116 6.69 -20.37 -4.37
CA LEU A 116 7.38 -19.47 -5.28
C LEU A 116 7.33 -18.02 -4.76
N HIS A 117 6.15 -17.51 -4.40
CA HIS A 117 6.00 -16.16 -3.89
C HIS A 117 6.71 -15.94 -2.55
N LYS A 118 6.69 -16.93 -1.65
CA LYS A 118 7.49 -16.91 -0.41
C LYS A 118 8.99 -16.86 -0.72
N LYS A 119 9.46 -17.60 -1.72
CA LYS A 119 10.87 -17.57 -2.15
C LYS A 119 11.26 -16.19 -2.70
N ILE A 120 10.43 -15.58 -3.54
CA ILE A 120 10.67 -14.23 -4.07
C ILE A 120 10.75 -13.21 -2.93
N ASN A 121 9.78 -13.19 -2.00
CA ASN A 121 9.81 -12.27 -0.87
C ASN A 121 11.02 -12.46 0.04
N ARG A 122 11.42 -13.72 0.32
CA ARG A 122 12.67 -13.97 1.06
C ARG A 122 13.89 -13.36 0.38
N GLN A 123 13.98 -13.45 -0.94
CA GLN A 123 15.08 -12.86 -1.72
C GLN A 123 15.04 -11.32 -1.73
N LEU A 124 13.85 -10.72 -1.83
CA LEU A 124 13.66 -9.27 -1.75
C LEU A 124 14.05 -8.74 -0.37
N SER A 125 13.61 -9.41 0.70
CA SER A 125 13.92 -9.04 2.08
C SER A 125 15.40 -9.23 2.43
N ALA A 126 16.06 -10.25 1.88
CA ALA A 126 17.51 -10.41 2.02
C ALA A 126 18.32 -9.38 1.21
N GLY A 127 17.69 -8.69 0.25
CA GLY A 127 18.32 -7.62 -0.51
C GLY A 127 18.51 -6.37 0.34
N SER A 128 19.76 -5.93 0.50
CA SER A 128 20.13 -4.68 1.19
C SER A 128 20.50 -3.54 0.22
N THR A 129 20.76 -3.87 -1.05
CA THR A 129 21.15 -2.89 -2.08
C THR A 129 20.14 -2.86 -3.22
N PRO A 130 19.91 -1.69 -3.86
CA PRO A 130 19.03 -1.60 -5.02
C PRO A 130 19.41 -2.55 -6.16
N ALA A 131 20.72 -2.73 -6.41
CA ALA A 131 21.20 -3.64 -7.43
C ALA A 131 20.75 -5.09 -7.17
N ARG A 132 20.82 -5.55 -5.92
CA ARG A 132 20.38 -6.90 -5.56
C ARG A 132 18.86 -7.04 -5.65
N ILE A 133 18.11 -6.04 -5.20
CA ILE A 133 16.65 -6.03 -5.26
C ILE A 133 16.19 -6.08 -6.72
N LEU A 134 16.73 -5.19 -7.57
CA LEU A 134 16.37 -5.12 -8.99
C LEU A 134 16.78 -6.36 -9.77
N PHE A 135 17.88 -7.03 -9.39
CA PHE A 135 18.24 -8.32 -9.97
C PHE A 135 17.19 -9.42 -9.67
N VAL A 136 16.66 -9.46 -8.45
CA VAL A 136 15.59 -10.39 -8.08
C VAL A 136 14.31 -10.07 -8.85
N VAL A 137 13.95 -8.79 -8.94
CA VAL A 137 12.79 -8.33 -9.71
C VAL A 137 12.93 -8.72 -11.18
N GLU A 138 14.03 -8.38 -11.83
CA GLU A 138 14.23 -8.63 -13.27
C GLU A 138 14.07 -10.12 -13.63
N ARG A 139 14.49 -11.03 -12.75
CA ARG A 139 14.35 -12.48 -12.97
C ARG A 139 12.95 -13.03 -12.74
N ASN A 140 12.12 -12.34 -11.97
CA ASN A 140 10.81 -12.83 -11.54
C ASN A 140 9.64 -11.93 -11.96
N LEU A 141 9.89 -10.84 -12.69
CA LEU A 141 8.90 -9.78 -12.93
C LEU A 141 7.58 -10.31 -13.51
N SER A 142 7.65 -11.27 -14.43
CA SER A 142 6.45 -11.85 -15.08
C SER A 142 5.57 -12.68 -14.14
N VAL A 143 6.12 -13.18 -13.03
CA VAL A 143 5.42 -14.04 -12.07
C VAL A 143 5.17 -13.37 -10.73
N MET A 144 5.51 -12.08 -10.56
CA MET A 144 5.30 -11.36 -9.30
C MET A 144 3.82 -11.02 -9.10
N ASN A 145 3.32 -11.26 -7.88
CA ASN A 145 2.02 -10.78 -7.44
C ASN A 145 2.12 -9.36 -6.83
N GLY A 146 0.99 -8.77 -6.43
CA GLY A 146 0.95 -7.42 -5.84
C GLY A 146 1.81 -7.27 -4.58
N ILE A 147 1.86 -8.30 -3.73
CA ILE A 147 2.66 -8.31 -2.49
C ILE A 147 4.15 -8.30 -2.80
N ASN A 148 4.61 -9.14 -3.75
CA ASN A 148 6.01 -9.13 -4.18
C ASN A 148 6.39 -7.76 -4.75
N LEU A 149 5.50 -7.17 -5.54
CA LEU A 149 5.74 -5.88 -6.18
C LEU A 149 5.83 -4.75 -5.17
N SER A 150 4.88 -4.65 -4.23
CA SER A 150 4.90 -3.65 -3.17
C SER A 150 6.11 -3.81 -2.26
N THR A 151 6.50 -5.05 -1.94
CA THR A 151 7.73 -5.35 -1.18
C THR A 151 8.96 -4.83 -1.91
N ALA A 152 9.08 -5.10 -3.21
CA ALA A 152 10.21 -4.61 -4.00
C ALA A 152 10.27 -3.08 -4.04
N PHE A 153 9.13 -2.41 -4.27
CA PHE A 153 9.02 -0.95 -4.22
C PHE A 153 9.42 -0.39 -2.85
N HIS A 154 8.91 -0.96 -1.76
CA HIS A 154 9.23 -0.55 -0.39
C HIS A 154 10.73 -0.59 -0.14
N ARG A 155 11.37 -1.74 -0.43
CA ARG A 155 12.81 -1.91 -0.23
C ARG A 155 13.62 -0.91 -1.06
N LEU A 156 13.22 -0.67 -2.31
CA LEU A 156 13.87 0.34 -3.15
C LEU A 156 13.68 1.77 -2.61
N GLY A 157 12.48 2.13 -2.17
CA GLY A 157 12.19 3.44 -1.58
C GLY A 157 12.97 3.71 -0.29
N CYS A 158 13.29 2.66 0.48
CA CYS A 158 14.16 2.76 1.65
C CYS A 158 15.64 2.96 1.27
N CYS A 159 16.08 2.48 0.12
CA CYS A 159 17.44 2.71 -0.35
C CYS A 159 17.60 4.14 -0.89
N SER A 160 18.26 5.03 -0.16
CA SER A 160 18.51 6.43 -0.58
C SER A 160 19.49 6.61 -1.77
N GLN A 161 19.71 5.56 -2.57
CA GLN A 161 20.72 5.54 -3.62
C GLN A 161 20.13 5.95 -4.98
N LYS A 162 20.92 6.68 -5.77
CA LYS A 162 20.56 7.02 -7.15
C LYS A 162 20.62 5.76 -8.02
N LEU A 163 19.52 5.46 -8.70
CA LEU A 163 19.47 4.37 -9.69
C LEU A 163 20.09 4.84 -11.01
N GLN A 164 20.74 3.94 -11.74
CA GLN A 164 21.41 4.26 -13.00
C GLN A 164 21.21 3.20 -14.09
N GLY A 165 21.19 3.64 -15.35
CA GLY A 165 21.21 2.78 -16.54
C GLY A 165 20.16 1.67 -16.49
N ARG A 166 20.63 0.42 -16.46
CA ARG A 166 19.76 -0.79 -16.42
C ARG A 166 18.79 -0.78 -15.25
N GLN A 167 19.19 -0.24 -14.10
CA GLN A 167 18.33 -0.20 -12.91
C GLN A 167 17.07 0.63 -13.12
N VAL A 168 17.20 1.77 -13.82
CA VAL A 168 16.06 2.64 -14.16
C VAL A 168 15.10 1.91 -15.10
N LYS A 169 15.62 1.17 -16.08
CA LYS A 169 14.79 0.38 -17.00
C LYS A 169 13.95 -0.66 -16.25
N VAL A 170 14.56 -1.41 -15.33
CA VAL A 170 13.84 -2.40 -14.51
C VAL A 170 12.78 -1.72 -13.64
N LEU A 171 13.10 -0.57 -13.03
CA LEU A 171 12.12 0.19 -12.25
C LEU A 171 10.93 0.66 -13.10
N MET A 172 11.15 1.13 -14.32
CA MET A 172 10.04 1.52 -15.21
C MET A 172 9.17 0.32 -15.57
N SER A 173 9.74 -0.85 -15.82
CA SER A 173 8.95 -2.07 -16.02
C SER A 173 8.15 -2.49 -14.78
N MET A 174 8.65 -2.20 -13.57
CA MET A 174 7.86 -2.38 -12.34
C MET A 174 6.69 -1.40 -12.25
N VAL A 175 6.90 -0.13 -12.62
CA VAL A 175 5.85 0.91 -12.66
C VAL A 175 4.73 0.48 -13.61
N GLU A 176 5.08 0.05 -14.83
CA GLU A 176 4.10 -0.45 -15.81
C GLU A 176 3.35 -1.69 -15.31
N LEU A 177 4.05 -2.62 -14.63
CA LEU A 177 3.39 -3.81 -14.06
C LEU A 177 2.45 -3.44 -12.91
N ALA A 178 2.84 -2.48 -12.06
CA ALA A 178 1.99 -2.00 -10.96
C ALA A 178 0.72 -1.32 -11.51
N GLU A 179 0.87 -0.54 -12.58
CA GLU A 179 -0.25 0.14 -13.23
C GLU A 179 -1.24 -0.86 -13.82
N ARG A 180 -0.75 -1.87 -14.56
CA ARG A 180 -1.61 -2.95 -15.08
C ARG A 180 -2.34 -3.68 -13.95
N LYS A 181 -1.64 -4.07 -12.89
CA LYS A 181 -2.26 -4.76 -11.74
C LYS A 181 -3.28 -3.91 -11.00
N ALA A 182 -3.06 -2.60 -10.90
CA ALA A 182 -4.04 -1.69 -10.32
C ALA A 182 -5.30 -1.60 -11.19
N HIS A 183 -5.15 -1.61 -12.51
CA HIS A 183 -6.29 -1.67 -13.43
C HIS A 183 -7.03 -3.01 -13.36
N ASP A 184 -6.30 -4.13 -13.31
CA ASP A 184 -6.89 -5.46 -13.16
C ASP A 184 -7.70 -5.54 -11.85
N GLU A 185 -7.15 -5.05 -10.73
CA GLU A 185 -7.86 -4.97 -9.44
C GLU A 185 -9.13 -4.12 -9.53
N LEU A 186 -9.08 -2.98 -10.23
CA LEU A 186 -10.25 -2.11 -10.42
C LEU A 186 -11.36 -2.75 -11.22
N GLN A 187 -11.03 -3.69 -12.12
CA GLN A 187 -11.98 -4.40 -12.99
C GLN A 187 -12.50 -5.68 -12.34
N MET A 188 -11.61 -6.46 -11.72
CA MET A 188 -11.87 -7.84 -11.31
C MET A 188 -12.16 -7.98 -9.81
N HIS A 189 -11.67 -7.07 -8.96
CA HIS A 189 -11.82 -7.15 -7.51
C HIS A 189 -11.32 -8.47 -6.91
N ASP A 190 -10.24 -9.01 -7.46
CA ASP A 190 -9.72 -10.34 -7.15
C ASP A 190 -8.58 -10.34 -6.13
N GLY A 191 -8.22 -9.17 -5.59
CA GLY A 191 -7.11 -9.03 -4.64
C GLY A 191 -5.73 -9.16 -5.30
N THR A 192 -5.62 -9.00 -6.62
CA THR A 192 -4.33 -8.99 -7.32
C THR A 192 -3.42 -7.85 -6.88
N LEU A 193 -4.00 -6.71 -6.46
CA LEU A 193 -3.27 -5.59 -5.89
C LEU A 193 -4.08 -4.90 -4.76
N PRO A 194 -4.03 -5.44 -3.53
CA PRO A 194 -4.81 -4.91 -2.41
C PRO A 194 -4.45 -3.46 -2.07
N ALA A 195 -5.39 -2.72 -1.47
CA ALA A 195 -5.23 -1.29 -1.19
C ALA A 195 -3.98 -0.95 -0.36
N ASN A 196 -3.60 -1.77 0.62
CA ASN A 196 -2.36 -1.58 1.38
C ASN A 196 -1.10 -1.66 0.49
N CYS A 197 -1.09 -2.53 -0.52
CA CYS A 197 0.00 -2.61 -1.49
C CYS A 197 0.05 -1.33 -2.34
N CYS A 198 -1.10 -0.79 -2.72
CA CYS A 198 -1.18 0.47 -3.48
C CYS A 198 -0.60 1.65 -2.70
N THR A 199 -0.90 1.79 -1.40
CA THR A 199 -0.37 2.88 -0.58
C THR A 199 1.15 2.78 -0.40
N ILE A 200 1.68 1.56 -0.22
CA ILE A 200 3.12 1.31 -0.18
C ILE A 200 3.79 1.69 -1.51
N ILE A 201 3.24 1.26 -2.64
CA ILE A 201 3.78 1.56 -3.97
C ILE A 201 3.80 3.08 -4.20
N ALA A 202 2.70 3.78 -3.92
CA ALA A 202 2.62 5.24 -4.08
C ALA A 202 3.68 5.96 -3.24
N TRP A 203 3.80 5.59 -1.95
CA TRP A 203 4.83 6.12 -1.06
C TRP A 203 6.24 5.87 -1.60
N SER A 204 6.53 4.64 -2.04
CA SER A 204 7.83 4.28 -2.60
C SER A 204 8.16 5.03 -3.88
N CYS A 205 7.19 5.22 -4.77
CA CYS A 205 7.32 6.06 -5.96
C CYS A 205 7.71 7.49 -5.60
N ALA A 206 7.07 8.08 -4.59
CA ALA A 206 7.42 9.41 -4.10
C ALA A 206 8.83 9.47 -3.48
N MET A 207 9.26 8.43 -2.76
CA MET A 207 10.62 8.33 -2.22
C MET A 207 11.68 8.21 -3.33
N LEU A 208 11.38 7.43 -4.37
CA LEU A 208 12.23 7.22 -5.54
C LEU A 208 12.19 8.39 -6.53
N LYS A 209 11.29 9.37 -6.33
CA LYS A 209 10.99 10.46 -7.26
C LYS A 209 10.62 9.96 -8.67
N VAL A 210 9.83 8.90 -8.72
CA VAL A 210 9.29 8.35 -9.97
C VAL A 210 7.79 8.53 -9.96
N PHE A 211 7.31 9.36 -10.89
CA PHE A 211 5.95 9.84 -10.92
C PHE A 211 5.30 9.53 -12.27
N SER A 212 4.41 8.54 -12.28
CA SER A 212 3.54 8.21 -13.42
C SER A 212 2.11 8.62 -13.06
N GLY A 213 1.55 9.58 -13.81
CA GLY A 213 0.18 10.05 -13.62
C GLY A 213 -0.86 8.92 -13.75
N PRO A 214 -0.82 8.10 -14.82
CA PRO A 214 -1.70 6.94 -14.96
C PRO A 214 -1.63 5.96 -13.78
N LEU A 215 -0.42 5.58 -13.34
CA LEU A 215 -0.24 4.74 -12.15
C LEU A 215 -0.88 5.36 -10.92
N PHE A 216 -0.56 6.62 -10.57
CA PHE A 216 -1.09 7.26 -9.37
C PHE A 216 -2.63 7.34 -9.41
N SER A 217 -3.21 7.66 -10.57
CA SER A 217 -4.66 7.66 -10.75
C SER A 217 -5.27 6.28 -10.42
N ALA A 218 -4.69 5.21 -10.96
CA ALA A 218 -5.16 3.85 -10.70
C ALA A 218 -4.98 3.43 -9.22
N LEU A 219 -3.83 3.73 -8.60
CA LEU A 219 -3.59 3.40 -7.19
C LEU A 219 -4.57 4.13 -6.26
N ILE A 220 -4.83 5.41 -6.49
CA ILE A 220 -5.79 6.19 -5.70
C ILE A 220 -7.19 5.60 -5.87
N ALA A 221 -7.59 5.24 -7.09
CA ALA A 221 -8.90 4.63 -7.33
C ALA A 221 -9.07 3.29 -6.59
N VAL A 222 -8.05 2.42 -6.57
CA VAL A 222 -8.08 1.16 -5.80
C VAL A 222 -8.26 1.46 -4.31
N VAL A 223 -7.45 2.37 -3.77
CA VAL A 223 -7.49 2.73 -2.35
C VAL A 223 -8.81 3.38 -1.97
N ALA A 224 -9.40 4.21 -2.85
CA ALA A 224 -10.69 4.84 -2.62
C ALA A 224 -11.84 3.84 -2.54
N LYS A 225 -11.83 2.77 -3.34
CA LYS A 225 -12.85 1.71 -3.26
C LYS A 225 -12.78 0.94 -1.93
N SER A 226 -11.58 0.77 -1.38
CA SER A 226 -11.35 0.02 -0.14
C SER A 226 -11.00 0.91 1.05
N ALA A 227 -11.35 2.20 0.97
CA ALA A 227 -10.99 3.25 1.91
C ALA A 227 -11.23 2.88 3.38
N ARG A 228 -12.39 2.26 3.64
CA ARG A 228 -12.86 1.88 4.97
C ARG A 228 -12.07 0.74 5.59
N ALA A 229 -11.42 -0.08 4.77
CA ALA A 229 -10.57 -1.18 5.21
C ALA A 229 -9.09 -0.76 5.35
N CYS A 230 -8.74 0.45 4.91
CA CYS A 230 -7.39 0.97 5.04
C CYS A 230 -7.17 1.50 6.46
N GLU A 231 -5.98 1.24 6.98
CA GLU A 231 -5.51 1.86 8.21
C GLU A 231 -5.19 3.34 7.98
N VAL A 232 -5.32 4.17 9.02
CA VAL A 232 -5.10 5.63 8.93
C VAL A 232 -3.71 5.98 8.36
N TYR A 233 -2.68 5.21 8.71
CA TYR A 233 -1.32 5.44 8.21
C TYR A 233 -1.18 5.13 6.70
N GLU A 234 -1.99 4.22 6.15
CA GLU A 234 -1.95 3.84 4.74
C GLU A 234 -2.50 4.97 3.88
N VAL A 235 -3.65 5.52 4.27
CA VAL A 235 -4.26 6.69 3.64
C VAL A 235 -3.32 7.90 3.76
N SER A 236 -2.73 8.11 4.93
CA SER A 236 -1.75 9.18 5.16
C SER A 236 -0.53 9.06 4.23
N ASN A 237 0.00 7.85 4.04
CA ASN A 237 1.11 7.60 3.13
C ASN A 237 0.76 7.91 1.67
N LEU A 238 -0.45 7.51 1.24
CA LEU A 238 -0.93 7.81 -0.11
C LEU A 238 -1.09 9.32 -0.33
N LEU A 239 -1.77 10.02 0.59
CA LEU A 239 -1.97 11.47 0.50
C LEU A 239 -0.63 12.22 0.46
N TRP A 240 0.32 11.83 1.31
CA TRP A 240 1.66 12.39 1.28
C TRP A 240 2.34 12.17 -0.08
N ALA A 241 2.24 10.96 -0.66
CA ALA A 241 2.80 10.67 -1.97
C ALA A 241 2.17 11.54 -3.08
N CYS A 242 0.86 11.78 -3.03
CA CYS A 242 0.17 12.68 -3.96
C CYS A 242 0.67 14.12 -3.85
N VAL A 243 0.90 14.62 -2.64
CA VAL A 243 1.46 15.97 -2.44
C VAL A 243 2.89 16.05 -2.99
N GLN A 244 3.69 14.98 -2.86
CA GLN A 244 5.04 14.93 -3.41
C GLN A 244 5.02 14.93 -4.95
N TYR A 245 4.03 14.29 -5.57
CA TYR A 245 3.80 14.32 -7.01
C TYR A 245 3.52 15.74 -7.53
N GLN A 246 2.83 16.58 -6.74
CA GLN A 246 2.42 17.94 -7.13
C GLN A 246 3.53 19.01 -7.02
N LYS A 247 4.70 18.69 -6.46
CA LYS A 247 5.72 19.73 -6.21
C LYS A 247 6.16 20.42 -7.51
N PRO A 248 6.18 21.76 -7.57
CA PRO A 248 6.44 22.51 -8.80
C PRO A 248 7.89 22.29 -9.23
N GLY A 249 8.08 21.62 -10.37
CA GLY A 249 9.40 21.30 -10.91
C GLY A 249 9.32 20.72 -12.31
N ASP A 250 8.41 19.77 -12.57
CA ASP A 250 8.45 19.03 -13.85
C ASP A 250 7.11 18.46 -14.38
N GLN A 251 5.94 18.70 -13.78
CA GLN A 251 4.71 18.03 -14.24
C GLN A 251 3.44 18.90 -14.25
N LYS A 252 2.70 18.79 -15.35
CA LYS A 252 1.34 19.31 -15.55
C LYS A 252 0.45 18.76 -14.44
N CYS A 253 -0.28 19.64 -13.76
CA CYS A 253 -1.14 19.33 -12.64
C CYS A 253 -2.00 18.09 -12.92
N LEU A 254 -1.85 17.03 -12.11
CA LEU A 254 -2.93 16.05 -12.02
C LEU A 254 -4.13 16.82 -11.48
N ASN A 255 -5.20 16.87 -12.27
CA ASN A 255 -6.51 17.20 -11.74
C ASN A 255 -6.96 15.97 -10.96
N VAL A 256 -6.35 15.75 -9.79
CA VAL A 256 -6.86 14.78 -8.82
C VAL A 256 -8.14 15.43 -8.33
N ASP A 257 -9.23 15.12 -9.01
CA ASP A 257 -10.55 15.55 -8.61
C ASP A 257 -10.69 15.25 -7.12
N PHE A 258 -10.79 16.31 -6.33
CA PHE A 258 -10.85 16.30 -4.86
C PHE A 258 -11.96 15.37 -4.32
N PHE A 259 -12.87 14.98 -5.21
CA PHE A 259 -13.86 13.92 -5.09
C PHE A 259 -13.33 12.60 -4.51
N LEU A 260 -12.05 12.26 -4.69
CA LEU A 260 -11.49 11.01 -4.12
C LEU A 260 -11.18 11.11 -2.62
N VAL A 261 -11.02 12.32 -2.06
CA VAL A 261 -10.73 12.53 -0.63
C VAL A 261 -12.03 12.64 0.18
N LYS A 262 -13.11 13.11 -0.45
CA LYS A 262 -14.39 13.38 0.21
C LYS A 262 -15.00 12.16 0.94
N PRO A 263 -14.98 10.93 0.37
CA PRO A 263 -15.47 9.73 1.06
C PRO A 263 -14.61 9.35 2.27
N PHE A 264 -13.32 9.72 2.30
CA PHE A 264 -12.43 9.41 3.42
C PHE A 264 -12.64 10.35 4.60
N LEU A 265 -12.84 11.64 4.34
CA LEU A 265 -12.94 12.63 5.41
C LEU A 265 -14.31 12.64 6.08
N GLY A 266 -15.37 12.26 5.36
CA GLY A 266 -16.74 12.28 5.90
C GLY A 266 -16.99 11.31 7.06
N ASP A 267 -16.28 10.18 7.11
CA ASP A 267 -16.46 9.17 8.18
C ASP A 267 -15.39 9.26 9.29
N TYR A 268 -14.29 9.98 9.08
CA TYR A 268 -13.16 10.09 10.02
C TYR A 268 -13.01 11.46 10.70
N LEU A 269 -13.76 12.49 10.27
CA LEU A 269 -13.76 13.84 10.87
C LEU A 269 -14.97 14.13 11.72
#